data_AF-A0A524GPL2-F1
#
_entry.id   AF-A0A524GPL2-F1
#
_cell.length_a   1.000
_cell.length_b   1.000
_cell.length_c   1.000
_cell.angle_alpha   90.00
_cell.angle_beta   90.00
_cell.angle_gamma   90.00
#
_symmetry.space_group_name_H-M   'P 1'
#
loop_
_entity.id
_entity.type
_entity.pdbx_description
1 polymer ?
#
loop_
_entity_poly.entity_id
_entity_poly.type
_entity_poly.pdbx_seq_one_letter_code
_entity_poly.pdbx_strand_id
1 'polypeptide(L)'
;MILYDPRQLHSLMDFGIEIPVMDSRASETFARLSSHPHLAARREAWHINALWGPIDREDLLRVHSADYVSRLFSAGLEAEIIRTYELIDADGNYHRYQPALATR
;
A
#
# COMPACT_ATOMS: atom_id res chain seq x y z
N MET A 1 -15.03 -2.07 -15.06
CA MET A 1 -14.63 -3.03 -14.00
C MET A 1 -13.75 -2.28 -13.03
N ILE A 2 -14.05 -2.35 -11.73
CA ILE A 2 -13.40 -1.62 -10.65
C ILE A 2 -13.01 -2.63 -9.57
N LEU A 3 -11.73 -2.66 -9.23
CA LEU A 3 -11.19 -3.44 -8.13
C LEU A 3 -11.16 -2.54 -6.89
N TYR A 4 -11.87 -2.91 -5.82
CA TYR A 4 -11.83 -2.20 -4.56
C TYR A 4 -12.18 -3.15 -3.41
N ASP A 5 -11.30 -3.26 -2.43
CA ASP A 5 -11.55 -3.99 -1.20
C ASP A 5 -11.48 -3.03 -0.01
N PRO A 6 -12.60 -2.75 0.68
CA PRO A 6 -12.62 -1.85 1.83
C PRO A 6 -11.83 -2.39 3.04
N ARG A 7 -11.40 -3.65 3.02
CA ARG A 7 -10.57 -4.26 4.06
C ARG A 7 -9.07 -4.02 3.83
N GLN A 8 -8.69 -3.46 2.67
CA GLN A 8 -7.30 -3.17 2.38
C GLN A 8 -6.78 -2.13 3.37
N LEU A 9 -5.68 -2.48 4.05
CA LEU A 9 -4.98 -1.55 4.93
C LEU A 9 -4.26 -0.49 4.09
N HIS A 10 -4.56 0.77 4.37
CA HIS A 10 -3.91 1.91 3.73
C HIS A 10 -2.87 2.57 4.65
N SER A 11 -3.00 2.36 5.96
CA SER A 11 -2.05 2.84 6.95
C SER A 11 -0.75 2.06 6.89
N LEU A 12 0.38 2.76 6.96
CA LEU A 12 1.70 2.16 7.10
C LEU A 12 2.20 2.16 8.56
N MET A 13 1.39 2.66 9.50
CA MET A 13 1.73 2.77 10.92
C MET A 13 2.06 1.41 11.55
N ASP A 14 1.37 0.34 11.13
CA ASP A 14 1.61 -1.02 11.65
C ASP A 14 3.04 -1.51 11.33
N PHE A 15 3.72 -0.89 10.36
CA PHE A 15 5.10 -1.16 9.98
C PHE A 15 6.08 -0.12 10.55
N GLY A 16 5.64 0.73 11.48
CA GLY A 16 6.44 1.81 12.05
C GLY A 16 6.67 2.99 11.10
N ILE A 17 5.94 3.08 9.98
CA ILE A 17 6.10 4.15 8.99
C ILE A 17 5.02 5.21 9.24
N GLU A 18 5.44 6.38 9.70
CA GLU A 18 4.59 7.47 10.17
C GLU A 18 4.13 8.43 9.04
N ILE A 19 3.99 7.89 7.82
CA ILE A 19 3.47 8.67 6.70
C ILE A 19 1.96 8.74 6.80
N PRO A 20 1.35 9.94 6.82
CA PRO A 20 -0.09 10.09 6.83
C PRO A 20 -0.66 9.69 5.46
N VAL A 21 -1.11 8.44 5.35
CA VAL A 21 -1.84 7.92 4.19
C VAL A 21 -3.33 7.88 4.52
N MET A 22 -4.11 8.72 3.83
CA MET A 22 -5.56 8.71 3.96
C MET A 22 -6.21 7.83 2.88
N ASP A 23 -7.12 6.96 3.29
CA ASP A 23 -7.98 6.16 2.39
C ASP A 23 -9.15 6.97 1.80
N SER A 24 -9.37 8.21 2.24
CA SER A 24 -10.56 9.00 1.87
C SER A 24 -10.77 9.14 0.37
N ARG A 25 -9.72 9.08 -0.44
CA ARG A 25 -9.84 9.13 -1.91
C ARG A 25 -10.55 7.90 -2.48
N ALA A 26 -10.12 6.70 -2.09
CA ALA A 26 -10.66 5.46 -2.65
C ALA A 26 -12.05 5.17 -2.06
N SER A 27 -12.17 5.29 -0.73
CA SER A 27 -13.44 5.06 -0.03
C SER A 27 -14.55 6.03 -0.43
N GLU A 28 -14.30 7.34 -0.50
CA GLU A 28 -15.32 8.31 -0.92
C GLU A 28 -15.70 8.11 -2.39
N THR A 29 -14.73 7.87 -3.27
CA THR A 29 -15.01 7.59 -4.69
C THR A 29 -15.93 6.36 -4.81
N PHE A 30 -15.60 5.29 -4.09
CA PHE A 30 -16.42 4.07 -4.11
C PHE A 30 -17.82 4.30 -3.54
N ALA A 31 -17.95 5.09 -2.46
CA ALA A 31 -19.23 5.46 -1.87
C ALA A 31 -20.11 6.27 -2.85
N ARG A 32 -19.51 7.21 -3.58
CA ARG A 32 -20.20 8.01 -4.62
C ARG A 32 -20.67 7.14 -5.78
N LEU A 33 -19.85 6.22 -6.26
CA LEU A 33 -20.23 5.28 -7.32
C LEU A 33 -21.35 4.34 -6.85
N SER A 34 -21.28 3.88 -5.60
CA SER A 34 -22.27 2.98 -5.00
C SER A 34 -23.62 3.63 -4.71
N SER A 35 -23.66 4.96 -4.56
CA SER A 35 -24.89 5.74 -4.35
C SER A 35 -25.46 6.36 -5.63
N HIS A 36 -24.74 6.26 -6.76
CA HIS A 36 -25.18 6.86 -8.01
C HIS A 36 -26.37 6.09 -8.62
N PRO A 37 -27.48 6.76 -9.00
CA PRO A 37 -28.73 6.10 -9.40
C PRO A 37 -28.60 5.04 -10.49
N HIS A 38 -27.74 5.28 -11.49
CA HIS A 38 -27.54 4.36 -12.60
C HIS A 38 -26.48 3.27 -12.33
N LEU A 39 -25.54 3.54 -11.41
CA LEU A 39 -24.40 2.64 -11.17
C LEU A 39 -24.69 1.68 -10.03
N ALA A 40 -25.40 2.13 -8.99
CA ALA A 40 -25.80 1.32 -7.85
C ALA A 40 -26.54 0.05 -8.27
N ALA A 41 -27.51 0.19 -9.20
CA ALA A 41 -28.31 -0.92 -9.72
C ALA A 41 -27.49 -2.00 -10.44
N ARG A 42 -26.27 -1.67 -10.89
CA ARG A 42 -25.39 -2.58 -11.65
C ARG A 42 -24.09 -2.88 -10.91
N ARG A 43 -24.06 -2.67 -9.59
CA ARG A 43 -22.84 -2.79 -8.78
C ARG A 43 -22.09 -4.10 -9.02
N GLU A 44 -22.78 -5.23 -8.99
CA GLU A 44 -22.15 -6.55 -9.20
C GLU A 44 -21.55 -6.71 -10.61
N ALA A 45 -22.03 -5.96 -11.60
CA ALA A 45 -21.51 -6.01 -12.97
C ALA A 45 -20.21 -5.20 -13.14
N TRP A 46 -19.90 -4.27 -12.22
CA TRP A 46 -18.70 -3.45 -12.33
C TRP A 46 -17.75 -3.56 -11.14
N HIS A 47 -18.20 -3.96 -9.95
CA HIS A 47 -17.37 -4.10 -8.76
C HIS A 47 -16.84 -5.53 -8.62
N ILE A 48 -15.53 -5.66 -8.54
CA ILE A 48 -14.87 -6.89 -8.09
C ILE A 48 -14.43 -6.67 -6.64
N ASN A 49 -15.02 -7.44 -5.74
CA ASN A 49 -14.79 -7.37 -4.29
C ASN A 49 -13.74 -8.39 -3.80
N ALA A 50 -12.96 -8.96 -4.71
CA ALA A 50 -11.93 -9.94 -4.39
C ALA A 50 -10.64 -9.58 -5.15
N LEU A 51 -9.66 -9.10 -4.40
CA LEU A 51 -8.29 -9.04 -4.87
C LEU A 51 -7.64 -10.42 -4.71
N TRP A 52 -6.97 -10.89 -5.75
CA TRP A 52 -6.34 -12.21 -5.73
C TRP A 52 -4.95 -12.11 -5.12
N GLY A 53 -4.84 -12.53 -3.86
CA GLY A 53 -3.56 -12.79 -3.19
C GLY A 53 -2.63 -11.58 -3.03
N PRO A 54 -1.55 -11.75 -2.25
CA PRO A 54 -0.43 -10.81 -2.28
C PRO A 54 0.32 -10.92 -3.61
N ILE A 55 0.95 -9.83 -4.02
CA ILE A 55 1.95 -9.83 -5.11
C ILE A 55 3.12 -10.71 -4.68
N ASP A 56 3.56 -11.62 -5.55
CA ASP A 56 4.68 -12.53 -5.28
C ASP A 56 6.02 -12.01 -5.82
N ARG A 57 7.09 -12.79 -5.61
CA ARG A 57 8.43 -12.41 -6.03
C ARG A 57 8.53 -12.36 -7.56
N GLU A 58 7.87 -13.28 -8.24
CA GLU A 58 7.83 -13.40 -9.69
C GLU A 58 7.12 -12.19 -10.31
N ASP A 59 6.06 -11.68 -9.69
CA ASP A 59 5.36 -10.46 -10.07
C ASP A 59 6.29 -9.25 -9.97
N LEU A 60 7.03 -9.10 -8.86
CA LEU A 60 8.00 -8.01 -8.68
C LEU A 60 9.11 -8.03 -9.73
N LEU A 61 9.59 -9.21 -10.12
CA LEU A 61 10.63 -9.39 -11.13
C LEU A 61 10.21 -8.99 -12.55
N ARG A 62 8.91 -8.79 -12.82
CA ARG A 62 8.44 -8.33 -14.14
C ARG A 62 8.74 -6.85 -14.39
N VAL A 63 8.98 -6.07 -13.33
CA VAL A 63 9.17 -4.61 -13.42
C VAL A 63 10.47 -4.17 -12.77
N HIS A 64 10.91 -4.86 -11.71
CA HIS A 64 12.10 -4.47 -10.95
C HIS A 64 13.32 -5.35 -11.27
N SER A 65 14.51 -4.77 -11.13
CA SER A 65 15.77 -5.51 -11.25
C SER A 65 15.86 -6.64 -10.23
N ALA A 66 16.47 -7.76 -10.63
CA ALA A 66 16.69 -8.91 -9.76
C ALA A 66 17.44 -8.55 -8.46
N ASP A 67 18.42 -7.66 -8.53
CA ASP A 67 19.20 -7.22 -7.36
C ASP A 67 18.33 -6.49 -6.33
N TYR A 68 17.47 -5.58 -6.78
CA TYR A 68 16.51 -4.89 -5.90
C TYR A 68 15.55 -5.87 -5.24
N VAL A 69 14.94 -6.76 -6.04
CA VAL A 69 14.04 -7.78 -5.51
C VAL A 69 14.78 -8.66 -4.50
N SER A 70 16.02 -9.08 -4.78
CA SER A 70 16.82 -9.85 -3.83
C SER A 70 17.02 -9.12 -2.49
N ARG A 71 17.18 -7.79 -2.49
CA ARG A 71 17.34 -7.02 -1.25
C ARG A 71 16.06 -6.98 -0.43
N LEU A 72 14.90 -6.87 -1.07
CA LEU A 72 13.59 -6.90 -0.39
C LEU A 72 13.34 -8.21 0.38
N PHE A 73 13.94 -9.32 -0.04
CA PHE A 73 13.82 -10.64 0.61
C PHE A 73 15.08 -11.03 1.40
N SER A 74 15.83 -10.05 1.90
CA SER A 74 17.08 -10.26 2.64
C SER A 74 17.12 -9.44 3.92
N ALA A 75 18.21 -9.56 4.68
CA ALA A 75 18.50 -8.66 5.81
C ALA A 75 18.61 -7.17 5.42
N GLY A 76 18.72 -6.85 4.12
CA GLY A 76 18.73 -5.49 3.60
C GLY A 76 17.35 -4.83 3.47
N LEU A 77 16.24 -5.53 3.77
CA LEU A 77 14.88 -5.01 3.63
C LEU A 77 14.66 -3.68 4.38
N GLU A 78 15.13 -3.58 5.61
CA GLU A 78 14.96 -2.36 6.42
C GLU A 78 15.61 -1.13 5.77
N ALA A 79 16.82 -1.29 5.21
CA ALA A 79 17.48 -0.21 4.50
C ALA A 79 16.71 0.22 3.24
N GLU A 80 16.03 -0.71 2.56
CA GLU A 80 15.17 -0.41 1.41
C GLU A 80 13.89 0.32 1.84
N ILE A 81 13.27 -0.06 2.95
CA ILE A 81 12.10 0.62 3.54
C ILE A 81 12.46 2.06 3.89
N ILE A 82 13.56 2.24 4.63
CA ILE A 82 14.09 3.55 5.00
C ILE A 82 14.35 4.39 3.75
N ARG A 83 15.09 3.86 2.77
CA ARG A 83 15.39 4.60 1.53
C ARG A 83 14.14 5.03 0.77
N THR A 84 13.05 4.27 0.88
CA THR A 84 11.81 4.52 0.13
C THR A 84 10.91 5.56 0.82
N TYR A 85 10.82 5.51 2.15
CA TYR A 85 9.80 6.24 2.90
C TYR A 85 10.34 7.34 3.81
N GLU A 86 11.65 7.33 4.09
CA GLU A 86 12.23 8.27 5.05
C GLU A 86 12.52 9.65 4.44
N LEU A 87 12.27 10.69 5.24
CA LEU A 87 12.92 11.98 5.07
C LEU A 87 14.10 12.10 6.03
N ILE A 88 15.31 12.02 5.48
CA ILE A 88 16.53 12.24 6.24
C ILE A 88 16.77 13.75 6.32
N ASP A 89 16.91 14.29 7.52
CA ASP A 89 17.27 15.71 7.69
C ASP A 89 18.76 15.97 7.42
N ALA A 90 19.17 17.24 7.55
CA ALA A 90 20.55 17.65 7.32
C ALA A 90 21.56 17.01 8.30
N ASP A 91 21.10 16.52 9.45
CA ASP A 91 21.91 15.89 10.49
C ASP A 91 21.90 14.35 10.41
N GLY A 92 21.13 13.78 9.46
CA GLY A 92 21.05 12.35 9.23
C GLY A 92 19.96 11.63 10.02
N ASN A 93 19.04 12.35 10.68
CA ASN A 93 18.00 11.73 11.50
C ASN A 93 16.78 11.33 10.67
N TYR A 94 16.16 10.23 11.09
CA TYR A 94 14.90 9.70 10.58
C TYR A 94 13.73 10.48 11.21
N HIS A 95 12.79 10.97 10.40
CA HIS A 95 11.61 11.74 10.83
C HIS A 95 10.30 10.98 10.74
N ARG A 96 10.24 9.88 9.98
CA ARG A 96 8.98 9.19 9.64
C ARG A 96 9.06 7.67 9.77
N TYR A 97 10.13 7.13 10.33
CA TYR A 97 10.28 5.70 10.59
C TYR A 97 10.62 5.47 12.07
N GLN A 98 9.70 4.83 12.77
CA GLN A 98 9.84 4.41 14.16
C GLN A 98 9.54 2.90 14.30
N PRO A 99 10.52 2.02 14.02
CA PRO A 99 10.32 0.57 14.01
C PRO A 99 9.88 0.00 15.36
N ALA A 100 10.18 0.70 16.47
CA ALA A 100 9.72 0.33 17.80
C ALA A 100 8.18 0.35 17.95
N LEU A 101 7.46 1.02 17.04
CA LEU A 101 5.99 1.04 17.01
C LEU A 101 5.41 -0.01 16.06
N ALA A 102 6.25 -0.75 15.31
CA ALA A 102 5.78 -1.78 14.38
C ALA A 102 5.11 -2.93 15.13
N THR A 103 3.97 -3.39 14.61
CA THR A 103 3.17 -4.50 15.16
C THR A 103 3.01 -5.65 14.17
N ARG A 104 3.55 -5.51 12.95
CA ARG A 104 3.52 -6.50 11.88
C ARG A 104 4.87 -6.64 11.19
#